data_AF-A0A537SWW5-F1
#
_entry.id   AF-A0A537SWW5-F1
#
_cell.length_a   1.000
_cell.length_b   1.000
_cell.length_c   1.000
_cell.angle_alpha   90.00
_cell.angle_beta   90.00
_cell.angle_gamma   90.00
#
_symmetry.space_group_name_H-M   'P 1'
#
loop_
_entity.id
_entity.type
_entity.pdbx_description
1 polymer ?
#
loop_
_entity_poly.entity_id
_entity_poly.type
_entity_poly.pdbx_seq_one_letter_code
_entity_poly.pdbx_strand_id
1 'polypeptide(L)' 'LGPKGRNVVLDKSFGAPRITKDGVTVAKEIELEDKFENMGAQMVREVAQKTNDLAGDGTTTATVLAQAIVKEGAK' A
#
# COMPACT_ATOMS: atom_id res chain seq x y z
N LEU A 1 -4.10 6.00 7.45
CA LEU A 1 -5.51 6.07 7.01
C LEU A 1 -6.26 7.15 7.80
N GLY A 2 -7.20 7.86 7.16
CA GLY A 2 -8.08 8.83 7.81
C GLY A 2 -7.54 10.26 7.87
N PRO A 3 -8.33 11.23 8.36
CA PRO A 3 -8.03 12.67 8.32
C PRO A 3 -6.81 13.07 9.16
N LYS A 4 -6.36 12.20 10.08
CA LYS A 4 -5.12 12.33 10.86
C LYS A 4 -4.03 11.36 10.38
N GLY A 5 -3.94 11.13 9.06
CA GLY A 5 -2.89 10.30 8.46
C GLY A 5 -1.48 10.81 8.78
N ARG A 6 -0.57 9.88 9.11
CA ARG A 6 0.84 10.16 9.38
C ARG A 6 1.61 10.30 8.07
N ASN A 7 2.74 11.02 8.15
CA ASN A 7 3.67 11.15 7.04
C ASN A 7 4.44 9.85 6.84
N VAL A 8 4.61 9.48 5.58
CA VAL A 8 5.55 8.45 5.13
C VAL A 8 6.68 9.15 4.38
N VAL A 9 7.91 8.81 4.72
CA VAL A 9 9.11 9.34 4.08
C VAL A 9 9.63 8.27 3.13
N LEU A 10 9.70 8.61 1.85
CA LEU A 10 10.18 7.74 0.79
C LEU A 10 11.56 8.21 0.37
N ASP A 11 12.50 7.28 0.34
CA ASP A 11 13.83 7.55 -0.19
C ASP A 11 13.78 7.76 -1.71
N LYS A 12 14.72 8.54 -2.22
CA LYS A 12 14.86 8.80 -3.66
C LYS A 12 16.31 8.62 -4.06
N SER A 13 16.53 7.98 -5.21
CA SER A 13 17.87 7.74 -5.74
C SER A 13 18.68 9.01 -6.01
N PHE A 14 18.02 10.18 -6.09
CA PHE A 14 18.67 11.48 -6.20
C PHE A 14 17.83 12.59 -5.57
N GLY A 15 18.48 13.49 -4.82
CA GLY A 15 17.86 14.67 -4.20
C GLY A 15 17.29 14.42 -2.80
N ALA A 16 16.35 15.29 -2.38
CA ALA A 16 15.72 15.19 -1.06
C ALA A 16 14.63 14.09 -1.01
N PRO A 17 14.42 13.45 0.15
CA PRO A 17 13.41 12.41 0.30
C PRO A 17 12.00 12.96 0.07
N ARG A 18 11.11 12.12 -0.46
CA ARG A 18 9.72 12.50 -0.72
C ARG A 18 8.87 12.19 0.49
N ILE A 19 8.27 13.21 1.09
CA ILE A 19 7.30 13.06 2.16
C ILE A 19 5.90 13.01 1.56
N THR A 20 5.13 11.96 1.85
CA THR A 20 3.77 11.79 1.38
C THR A 20 2.83 11.29 2.47
N LYS A 21 1.55 11.61 2.36
CA LYS A 21 0.46 11.01 3.15
C LYS A 21 -0.47 10.15 2.29
N ASP A 22 -0.21 10.08 0.98
CA ASP A 22 -1.02 9.36 0.01
C ASP A 22 -0.67 7.88 0.01
N GLY A 23 -1.65 7.03 0.36
CA GLY A 23 -1.49 5.59 0.39
C GLY A 23 -1.23 4.95 -0.98
N VAL A 24 -1.70 5.57 -2.07
CA VAL A 24 -1.46 5.06 -3.44
C VAL A 24 0.00 5.23 -3.83
N THR A 25 0.56 6.42 -3.57
CA THR A 25 1.99 6.69 -3.76
C THR A 25 2.83 5.74 -2.90
N VAL A 26 2.47 5.54 -1.63
CA VAL A 26 3.22 4.63 -0.75
C VAL A 26 3.17 3.19 -1.27
N ALA A 27 1.99 2.68 -1.65
CA ALA A 27 1.86 1.29 -2.12
C ALA A 27 2.66 0.98 -3.38
N LYS A 28 2.89 1.98 -4.25
CA LYS A 28 3.71 1.83 -5.47
C LYS A 28 5.19 1.61 -5.19
N GLU A 29 5.69 2.16 -4.09
CA GLU A 29 7.11 2.10 -3.70
C GLU A 29 7.44 0.89 -2.80
N ILE A 30 6.44 0.07 -2.45
CA ILE A 30 6.65 -1.13 -1.64
C ILE A 30 7.18 -2.26 -2.53
N GLU A 31 8.40 -2.67 -2.24
CA GLU A 31 9.05 -3.87 -2.77
C GLU A 31 9.79 -4.56 -1.62
N LEU A 32 9.66 -5.89 -1.53
CA LEU A 32 10.29 -6.68 -0.47
C LEU A 32 11.39 -7.57 -1.06
N GLU A 33 12.46 -7.78 -0.31
CA GLU A 33 13.61 -8.60 -0.75
C GLU A 33 13.23 -10.08 -0.87
N ASP A 34 12.43 -10.59 0.05
CA ASP A 34 11.93 -11.97 -0.03
C ASP A 34 10.88 -12.11 -1.13
N LYS A 35 11.05 -13.14 -1.96
CA LYS A 35 10.20 -13.37 -3.14
C LYS A 35 8.75 -13.71 -2.77
N PHE A 36 8.53 -14.48 -1.72
CA PHE A 36 7.18 -14.89 -1.31
C PHE A 36 6.45 -13.73 -0.64
N GLU A 37 7.14 -12.99 0.22
CA GLU A 37 6.58 -11.79 0.82
C GLU A 37 6.28 -10.72 -0.24
N ASN A 38 7.19 -10.48 -1.18
CA ASN A 38 6.97 -9.52 -2.26
C ASN A 38 5.79 -9.95 -3.14
N MET A 39 5.67 -11.24 -3.46
CA MET A 39 4.51 -11.76 -4.19
C MET A 39 3.19 -11.45 -3.47
N GLY A 40 3.14 -11.65 -2.14
CA GLY A 40 2.02 -11.26 -1.31
C GLY A 40 1.72 -9.75 -1.35
N ALA A 41 2.75 -8.93 -1.22
CA ALA A 41 2.64 -7.47 -1.27
C ALA A 41 2.12 -6.99 -2.64
N GLN A 42 2.63 -7.54 -3.74
CA GLN A 42 2.19 -7.21 -5.10
C GLN A 42 0.73 -7.60 -5.34
N MET A 43 0.27 -8.75 -4.82
CA MET A 43 -1.14 -9.15 -4.93
C MET A 43 -2.07 -8.13 -4.26
N VAL A 44 -1.74 -7.69 -3.04
CA VAL A 44 -2.56 -6.69 -2.32
C VAL A 44 -2.48 -5.33 -3.01
N ARG A 45 -1.33 -4.96 -3.58
CA ARG A 45 -1.17 -3.73 -4.37
C ARG A 45 -2.09 -3.72 -5.58
N GLU A 46 -2.18 -4.82 -6.30
CA GLU A 46 -3.04 -4.93 -7.49
C GLU A 46 -4.52 -4.72 -7.14
N VAL A 47 -4.98 -5.28 -6.00
CA VAL A 47 -6.35 -5.07 -5.50
C VAL A 47 -6.59 -3.59 -5.19
N ALA A 48 -5.67 -2.94 -4.47
CA ALA A 48 -5.79 -1.53 -4.13
C ALA A 48 -5.79 -0.63 -5.38
N GLN A 49 -5.00 -0.98 -6.40
CA GLN A 49 -4.96 -0.24 -7.66
C GLN A 49 -6.26 -0.38 -8.44
N LYS A 50 -6.84 -1.59 -8.55
CA LYS A 50 -8.16 -1.78 -9.17
C LYS A 50 -9.26 -1.01 -8.46
N THR A 51 -9.22 -0.92 -7.13
CA THR A 51 -10.16 -0.09 -6.37
C THR A 51 -10.01 1.38 -6.75
N ASN A 52 -8.78 1.88 -6.89
CA ASN A 52 -8.52 3.24 -7.35
C ASN A 52 -9.07 3.50 -8.76
N ASP A 53 -8.81 2.58 -9.68
CA ASP A 53 -9.15 2.75 -11.10
C ASP A 53 -10.67 2.74 -11.33
N LEU A 54 -11.41 1.95 -10.54
CA LEU A 54 -12.87 1.85 -10.65
C LEU A 54 -13.63 2.89 -9.81
N ALA A 55 -13.17 3.15 -8.58
CA ALA A 55 -13.90 3.97 -7.61
C ALA A 55 -13.27 5.35 -7.37
N GLY A 56 -12.02 5.56 -7.75
CA GLY A 56 -11.29 6.82 -7.56
C GLY A 56 -10.80 7.10 -6.13
N ASP A 57 -11.18 6.27 -5.15
CA ASP A 57 -10.79 6.35 -3.74
C ASP A 57 -10.94 4.96 -3.08
N GLY A 58 -10.54 4.80 -1.82
CA GLY A 58 -10.75 3.59 -1.02
C GLY A 58 -9.57 2.61 -1.06
N THR A 59 -8.47 2.97 -1.71
CA THR A 59 -7.27 2.14 -1.85
C THR A 59 -6.71 1.68 -0.51
N THR A 60 -6.60 2.61 0.45
CA THR A 60 -6.07 2.30 1.78
C THR A 60 -7.05 1.45 2.60
N THR A 61 -8.36 1.61 2.39
CA THR A 61 -9.38 0.78 3.03
C THR A 61 -9.34 -0.65 2.48
N ALA A 62 -9.22 -0.81 1.16
CA ALA A 62 -9.09 -2.12 0.52
C ALA A 62 -7.85 -2.89 1.03
N THR A 63 -6.70 -2.21 1.17
CA THR A 63 -5.48 -2.82 1.72
C THR A 63 -5.67 -3.31 3.17
N VAL A 64 -6.31 -2.51 4.02
CA VAL A 64 -6.55 -2.87 5.44
C VAL A 64 -7.55 -4.03 5.56
N LEU A 65 -8.60 -4.03 4.75
CA LEU A 65 -9.56 -5.14 4.72
C LEU A 65 -8.92 -6.43 4.22
N ALA A 66 -8.12 -6.36 3.14
CA ALA A 66 -7.39 -7.51 2.62
C ALA A 66 -6.46 -8.11 3.68
N GLN A 67 -5.71 -7.27 4.41
CA GLN A 67 -4.88 -7.71 5.53
C GLN A 67 -5.70 -8.42 6.61
N ALA A 68 -6.84 -7.85 7.01
CA ALA A 68 -7.69 -8.43 8.06
C ALA A 68 -8.26 -9.79 7.64
N ILE A 69 -8.75 -9.91 6.40
CA ILE A 69 -9.30 -11.17 5.87
C ILE A 69 -8.23 -12.26 5.80
N VAL A 70 -7.04 -11.95 5.26
CA VAL A 70 -5.93 -12.92 5.17
C VAL A 70 -5.48 -13.36 6.56
N LYS A 71 -5.32 -12.41 7.49
CA LYS A 71 -4.89 -12.71 8.85
C LYS A 71 -5.89 -13.60 9.59
N GLU A 72 -7.18 -13.35 9.44
CA GLU A 72 -8.20 -14.16 10.11
C GLU A 72 -8.42 -15.51 9.41
N GLY A 73 -8.26 -15.59 8.09
CA GLY A 73 -8.34 -16.84 7.35
C GLY A 73 -7.13 -17.77 7.51
N ALA A 74 -5.99 -17.25 7.97
CA ALA A 74 -4.75 -18.01 8.22
C ALA A 74 -4.54 -18.37 9.71
N LYS A 75 -5.48 -18.01 10.59
CA LYS A 75 -5.55 -18.47 11.98
C LYS A 75 -6.23 -19.83 12.08
#